data_AF-A0A4Y1ZF96-F1
#
_entry.id   AF-A0A4Y1ZF96-F1
#
_cell.length_a   1.000
_cell.length_b   1.000
_cell.length_c   1.000
_cell.angle_alpha   90.00
_cell.angle_beta   90.00
_cell.angle_gamma   90.00
#
_symmetry.space_group_name_H-M   'P 1'
#
loop_
_entity.id
_entity.type
_entity.pdbx_description
1 polymer ?
#
loop_
_entity_poly.entity_id
_entity_poly.type
_entity_poly.pdbx_seq_one_letter_code
_entity_poly.pdbx_strand_id
1 'polypeptide(L)' 'MKDDVKEILITEREIQEKVSEFGVMLSEEYGQSFPLVIGVLKGALPFMADLIKKSPFRLKLILWMYPVMAILPYHQVK' A
#
# COMPACT_ATOMS: atom_id res chain seq x y z
N MET A 1 -5.74 14.53 -23.00
CA MET A 1 -5.83 13.66 -21.80
C MET A 1 -6.92 12.61 -21.90
N LYS A 2 -8.17 12.91 -22.28
CA LYS A 2 -9.16 11.84 -22.54
C LYS A 2 -8.88 11.05 -23.83
N ASP A 3 -8.15 11.65 -24.77
CA ASP A 3 -7.86 11.05 -26.09
C ASP A 3 -6.51 10.30 -26.16
N ASP A 4 -5.74 10.27 -25.07
CA ASP A 4 -4.43 9.60 -25.00
C ASP A 4 -4.52 8.15 -24.46
N VAL A 5 -5.74 7.71 -24.10
CA VAL A 5 -6.01 6.38 -23.55
C VAL A 5 -6.55 5.49 -24.65
N LYS A 6 -5.75 4.52 -25.09
CA LYS A 6 -6.12 3.58 -26.15
C LYS A 6 -7.27 2.64 -25.73
N GLU A 7 -7.18 2.09 -24.53
CA GLU A 7 -8.18 1.20 -23.94
C GLU A 7 -8.00 1.12 -22.43
N ILE A 8 -9.09 0.82 -21.72
CA ILE A 8 -9.06 0.59 -20.26
C ILE A 8 -8.85 -0.90 -20.03
N LEU A 9 -7.69 -1.28 -19.51
CA LEU A 9 -7.36 -2.68 -19.23
C LEU A 9 -7.97 -3.20 -17.92
N ILE A 10 -8.09 -2.32 -16.93
CA ILE A 10 -8.63 -2.64 -15.62
C ILE A 10 -9.52 -1.48 -15.19
N THR A 11 -10.78 -1.80 -14.91
CA THR A 11 -11.75 -0.84 -14.41
C THR A 11 -11.51 -0.53 -12.94
N GLU A 12 -11.99 0.62 -12.48
CA GLU A 12 -11.93 0.98 -11.05
C GLU A 12 -12.56 -0.09 -10.16
N ARG A 13 -13.68 -0.69 -10.60
CA ARG A 13 -14.38 -1.74 -9.85
C ARG A 13 -13.49 -2.97 -9.65
N GLU A 14 -12.82 -3.43 -10.70
CA GLU A 14 -11.92 -4.58 -10.63
C GLU A 14 -10.74 -4.33 -9.68
N ILE A 15 -10.19 -3.11 -9.69
CA ILE A 15 -9.14 -2.71 -8.73
C ILE A 15 -9.69 -2.75 -7.30
N GLN A 16 -10.84 -2.14 -7.04
CA GLN A 16 -11.43 -2.08 -5.70
C GLN A 16 -11.82 -3.48 -5.17
N GLU A 17 -12.33 -4.36 -6.04
CA GLU A 17 -12.61 -5.75 -5.68
C GLU A 17 -11.34 -6.49 -5.28
N LYS A 18 -10.27 -6.39 -6.08
CA LYS A 18 -8.98 -7.02 -5.77
C LYS A 18 -8.34 -6.47 -4.49
N VAL A 19 -8.41 -5.17 -4.27
CA VAL A 19 -7.91 -4.54 -3.05
C VAL A 19 -8.68 -5.02 -1.82
N SER A 20 -9.99 -5.21 -1.93
CA SER A 20 -10.81 -5.75 -0.84
C SER A 20 -10.46 -7.21 -0.53
N GLU A 21 -10.27 -8.04 -1.55
CA GLU A 21 -9.80 -9.43 -1.40
C GLU A 21 -8.45 -9.48 -0.68
N PHE A 22 -7.49 -8.63 -1.09
CA PHE A 22 -6.18 -8.55 -0.43
C PHE A 22 -6.27 -8.05 1.01
N GLY A 23 -7.13 -7.06 1.30
CA GLY A 23 -7.34 -6.57 2.66
C GLY A 23 -7.80 -7.68 3.61
N VAL A 24 -8.71 -8.56 3.16
CA VAL A 24 -9.17 -9.72 3.95
C VAL A 24 -8.04 -10.73 4.16
N MET A 25 -7.37 -11.14 3.07
CA MET A 25 -6.26 -12.10 3.12
C MET A 25 -5.13 -11.63 4.05
N LEU A 26 -4.71 -10.37 3.93
CA LEU A 26 -3.70 -9.78 4.79
C LEU A 26 -4.18 -9.66 6.24
N SER A 27 -5.47 -9.43 6.46
CA SER A 27 -6.03 -9.35 7.81
C SER A 27 -6.09 -10.71 8.50
N GLU A 28 -6.30 -11.78 7.77
CA GLU A 28 -6.24 -13.15 8.30
C GLU A 28 -4.80 -13.54 8.65
N GLU A 29 -3.85 -13.24 7.77
CA GLU A 29 -2.45 -13.61 7.96
C GLU A 29 -1.73 -12.74 8.99
N TYR A 30 -1.96 -11.42 8.97
CA TYR A 30 -1.25 -10.44 9.79
C TYR A 30 -2.09 -9.80 10.90
N GLY A 31 -3.35 -10.20 11.11
CA GLY A 31 -4.26 -9.55 12.07
C GLY A 31 -3.79 -9.54 13.53
N GLN A 32 -2.87 -10.45 13.90
CA GLN A 32 -2.26 -10.50 15.24
C GLN A 32 -0.89 -9.77 15.31
N SER A 33 -0.39 -9.29 14.18
CA SER A 33 0.92 -8.65 14.04
C SER A 33 0.81 -7.18 13.62
N PHE A 34 1.95 -6.48 13.60
CA PHE A 34 2.06 -5.11 13.10
C PHE A 34 2.91 -5.09 11.84
N PRO A 35 2.37 -5.48 10.67
CA PRO A 35 3.15 -5.58 9.45
C PRO A 35 3.68 -4.20 9.03
N LEU A 36 4.89 -4.22 8.49
CA LEU A 36 5.53 -3.05 7.90
C LEU A 36 5.19 -3.01 6.40
N VAL A 37 4.45 -1.98 5.99
CA VAL A 37 4.07 -1.76 4.59
C VAL A 37 5.09 -0.83 3.94
N ILE A 38 5.76 -1.32 2.89
CA ILE A 38 6.79 -0.58 2.14
C ILE A 38 6.25 -0.28 0.74
N GLY A 39 6.04 1.00 0.44
CA GLY A 39 5.62 1.46 -0.89
C GLY A 39 6.79 1.84 -1.76
N VAL A 40 6.97 1.16 -2.89
CA VAL A 40 7.98 1.51 -3.89
C VAL A 40 7.45 2.63 -4.79
N LEU A 41 8.02 3.82 -4.65
CA LEU A 41 7.64 5.02 -5.40
C LEU A 41 8.01 4.93 -6.89
N LYS A 42 7.35 5.69 -7.77
CA LYS A 42 6.42 6.82 -7.50
C LYS A 42 4.93 6.49 -7.67
N GLY A 43 4.58 5.36 -8.27
CA GLY A 43 3.19 5.02 -8.65
C GLY A 43 2.40 4.17 -7.65
N ALA A 44 3.03 3.60 -6.63
CA ALA A 44 2.34 2.68 -5.71
C ALA A 44 1.42 3.37 -4.68
N LEU A 45 1.53 4.69 -4.53
CA LEU A 45 0.78 5.49 -3.54
C LEU A 45 -0.75 5.30 -3.60
N PRO A 46 -1.44 5.50 -4.75
CA PRO A 46 -2.88 5.33 -4.84
C PRO A 46 -3.33 3.90 -4.48
N PHE A 47 -2.61 2.89 -4.95
CA PHE A 47 -2.91 1.49 -4.63
C PHE A 47 -2.74 1.20 -3.13
N MET A 48 -1.66 1.67 -2.52
CA MET A 48 -1.44 1.46 -1.08
C MET A 48 -2.46 2.19 -0.21
N ALA A 49 -2.89 3.39 -0.60
CA ALA A 49 -3.90 4.14 0.13
C ALA A 49 -5.22 3.35 0.21
N ASP A 50 -5.65 2.76 -0.91
CA ASP A 50 -6.86 1.95 -0.96
C ASP A 50 -6.71 0.64 -0.17
N LEU A 51 -5.55 -0.02 -0.27
CA LEU A 51 -5.27 -1.23 0.48
C LEU A 51 -5.33 -1.00 1.99
N ILE A 52 -4.64 0.02 2.50
CA ILE A 52 -4.65 0.37 3.92
C ILE A 52 -6.07 0.67 4.41
N LYS A 53 -6.87 1.37 3.60
CA LYS A 53 -8.26 1.70 3.94
C LYS A 53 -9.16 0.47 4.05
N LYS A 54 -8.90 -0.58 3.27
CA LYS A 54 -9.68 -1.83 3.25
C LYS A 54 -9.15 -2.88 4.23
N SER A 55 -8.09 -2.58 4.97
CA SER A 55 -7.37 -3.52 5.82
C SER A 55 -7.60 -3.21 7.30
N PRO A 56 -8.51 -3.89 8.02
CA PRO A 56 -8.92 -3.53 9.38
C PRO A 56 -7.93 -4.02 10.46
N PHE A 57 -6.63 -3.83 10.28
CA PHE A 57 -5.60 -4.16 11.27
C PHE A 57 -4.57 -3.04 11.44
N ARG A 58 -3.84 -3.08 12.55
CA ARG A 58 -2.83 -2.08 12.88
C ARG A 58 -1.58 -2.33 12.03
N LEU A 59 -1.18 -1.34 11.24
CA LEU A 59 -0.02 -1.42 10.35
C LEU A 59 0.92 -0.22 10.54
N LYS A 60 2.20 -0.42 10.22
CA LYS A 60 3.19 0.66 10.12
C LYS A 60 3.44 0.95 8.64
N LEU A 61 3.24 2.19 8.22
CA LEU A 61 3.51 2.64 6.86
C LEU A 61 4.85 3.38 6.82
N ILE A 62 5.77 2.95 5.96
CA ILE A 62 6.98 3.71 5.64
C ILE A 62 6.97 4.07 4.15
N LEU A 63 6.81 5.36 3.87
CA LEU A 63 7.03 5.95 2.55
C LEU A 63 8.47 6.45 2.51
N TRP A 64 9.38 5.66 1.92
CA TRP A 64 10.78 6.07 1.76
C TRP A 64 10.88 7.22 0.75
N MET A 65 10.84 8.45 1.28
CA MET A 65 11.30 9.63 0.56
C MET A 65 12.81 9.75 0.85
N TYR A 66 13.62 9.18 -0.05
CA TYR A 66 15.09 9.23 -0.01
C TYR A 66 15.56 10.70 -0.10
N PRO A 67 15.70 11.42 1.03
CA PRO A 67 17.06 11.59 1.55
C PRO A 67 17.20 11.57 3.09
N VAL A 68 16.17 11.26 3.88
CA VAL A 68 16.27 11.35 5.36
C VAL A 68 16.92 10.13 6.02
N MET A 69 17.02 8.99 5.32
CA MET A 69 17.58 7.76 5.90
C MET A 69 19.11 7.70 6.00
N ALA A 70 19.80 8.78 5.62
CA ALA A 70 21.20 8.96 5.97
C ALA A 70 21.40 9.44 7.43
N ILE A 71 20.35 9.86 8.17
CA ILE A 71 20.52 10.59 9.44
C ILE A 71 19.91 9.89 10.67
N LEU A 72 19.08 8.85 10.53
CA LEU A 72 18.44 8.22 11.70
C LEU A 72 19.04 6.84 12.04
N PRO A 73 19.48 6.62 13.30
CA PRO A 73 20.00 5.34 13.73
C PRO A 73 18.86 4.32 13.78
N TYR A 74 19.13 3.14 13.23
CA TYR A 74 18.24 2.00 13.00
C TYR A 74 17.67 1.34 14.29
N HIS A 75 17.69 2.02 15.44
CA HIS A 75 17.55 1.40 16.77
C HIS A 75 16.12 1.36 17.33
N GLN A 76 15.09 1.80 16.59
CA GLN A 76 13.72 1.94 17.12
C GLN A 76 12.67 1.12 16.38
N VAL A 77 13.08 0.08 15.65
CA VAL A 77 12.16 -0.90 15.04
C VAL A 77 12.49 -2.29 15.57
N LYS A 78 12.16 -2.51 16.85
CA LYS A 78 11.91 -3.85 17.41
C LYS A 78 10.48 -3.89 17.93
#